data_AF-A0A8K1FLU9-F1
#
_entry.id   AF-A0A8K1FLU9-F1
#
_cell.length_a   1.000
_cell.length_b   1.000
_cell.length_c   1.000
_cell.angle_alpha   90.00
_cell.angle_beta   90.00
_cell.angle_gamma   90.00
#
_symmetry.space_group_name_H-M   'P 1'
#
loop_
_entity.id
_entity.type
_entity.pdbx_description
1 polymer ?
#
loop_
_entity_poly.entity_id
_entity_poly.type
_entity_poly.pdbx_seq_one_letter_code
_entity_poly.pdbx_strand_id
1 'polypeptide(L)'
;MQYGGGGGDVDRALSSIRARADHLRHTIARLEHNLAWQPASTWPELLSQFMVISKQMENMNEEIPDMIQHFACVPRMATPNPADIPLLLSTREDTEMENADRELMADKPREKSVEALMQVRNAHNEAVESLEETFREMSDGLLKSIRVNKYVTKTKPQSTQSHQFKFIESGSYE
;
A
#
# COMPACT_ATOMS: atom_id res chain seq x y z
N MET A 1 -33.81 31.53 -6.41
CA MET A 1 -32.83 30.93 -7.33
C MET A 1 -32.46 29.57 -6.79
N GLN A 2 -32.78 28.54 -7.57
CA GLN A 2 -32.62 27.12 -7.24
C GLN A 2 -31.16 26.71 -7.45
N TYR A 3 -30.46 26.34 -6.37
CA TYR A 3 -29.19 25.61 -6.43
C TYR A 3 -29.42 24.27 -5.72
N GLY A 4 -29.80 23.24 -6.47
CA GLY A 4 -30.17 21.97 -5.87
C GLY A 4 -30.21 20.86 -6.91
N GLY A 5 -29.04 20.32 -7.23
CA GLY A 5 -28.91 19.19 -8.15
C GLY A 5 -27.57 18.46 -8.01
N GLY A 6 -26.46 19.19 -7.79
CA GLY A 6 -25.11 18.60 -7.66
C GLY A 6 -24.58 18.44 -6.23
N GLY A 7 -25.31 18.87 -5.19
CA GLY A 7 -24.83 18.84 -3.81
C GLY A 7 -24.80 17.44 -3.18
N GLY A 8 -25.74 16.57 -3.57
CA GLY A 8 -25.90 15.26 -2.92
C GLY A 8 -24.72 14.31 -3.12
N ASP A 9 -24.11 14.32 -4.31
CA ASP A 9 -22.96 13.46 -4.61
C ASP A 9 -21.67 13.97 -3.96
N VAL A 10 -21.49 15.29 -3.92
CA VAL A 10 -20.36 15.93 -3.22
C VAL A 10 -20.45 15.67 -1.71
N ASP A 11 -21.62 15.88 -1.11
CA ASP A 11 -21.84 15.66 0.32
C ASP A 11 -21.63 14.18 0.69
N ARG A 12 -22.05 13.26 -0.17
CA ARG A 12 -21.80 11.82 0.00
C ARG A 12 -20.31 11.50 -0.08
N ALA A 13 -19.60 12.06 -1.05
CA ALA A 13 -18.15 11.88 -1.19
C ALA A 13 -17.38 12.44 0.01
N LEU A 14 -17.70 13.65 0.45
CA LEU A 14 -17.09 14.28 1.63
C LEU A 14 -17.36 13.50 2.91
N SER A 15 -18.59 12.98 3.09
CA SER A 15 -18.94 12.11 4.22
C SER A 15 -18.12 10.82 4.20
N SER A 16 -17.92 10.24 3.01
CA SER A 16 -17.11 9.05 2.82
C SER A 16 -15.62 9.28 3.11
N ILE A 17 -15.06 10.40 2.63
CA ILE A 17 -13.68 10.83 2.93
C ILE A 17 -13.52 11.03 4.43
N ARG A 18 -14.47 11.70 5.09
CA ARG A 18 -14.44 11.93 6.53
C ARG A 18 -14.40 10.62 7.32
N ALA A 19 -15.26 9.66 7.00
CA ALA A 19 -15.31 8.38 7.69
C ALA A 19 -13.96 7.63 7.63
N ARG A 20 -13.26 7.72 6.49
CA ARG A 20 -11.92 7.13 6.31
C ARG A 20 -10.82 7.89 7.03
N ALA A 21 -10.84 9.22 6.96
CA ALA A 21 -9.92 10.06 7.71
C ALA A 21 -10.03 9.76 9.22
N ASP A 22 -11.26 9.62 9.73
CA ASP A 22 -11.51 9.20 11.11
C ASP A 22 -10.95 7.79 11.36
N HIS A 23 -11.18 6.82 10.48
CA HIS A 23 -10.65 5.46 10.64
C HIS A 23 -9.10 5.42 10.65
N LEU A 24 -8.45 6.17 9.76
CA LEU A 24 -7.00 6.33 9.69
C LEU A 24 -6.46 6.95 10.98
N ARG A 25 -7.10 8.03 11.46
CA ARG A 25 -6.75 8.67 12.73
C ARG A 25 -6.82 7.70 13.91
N HIS A 26 -7.87 6.89 14.01
CA HIS A 26 -7.98 5.87 15.06
C HIS A 26 -6.87 4.81 14.97
N THR A 27 -6.51 4.42 13.75
CA THR A 27 -5.43 3.43 13.52
C THR A 27 -4.06 3.98 13.93
N ILE A 28 -3.77 5.23 13.59
CA ILE A 28 -2.53 5.92 13.97
C ILE A 28 -2.47 6.10 15.49
N ALA A 29 -3.54 6.59 16.13
CA ALA A 29 -3.57 6.76 17.58
C ALA A 29 -3.32 5.45 18.35
N ARG A 30 -3.81 4.32 17.82
CA ARG A 30 -3.52 2.99 18.38
C ARG A 30 -2.05 2.60 18.22
N LEU A 31 -1.46 2.89 17.06
CA LEU A 31 -0.02 2.65 16.82
C LEU A 31 0.83 3.49 17.78
N GLU A 32 0.54 4.78 17.92
CA GLU A 32 1.21 5.68 18.86
C GLU A 32 1.11 5.17 20.30
N HIS A 33 -0.08 4.73 20.71
CA HIS A 33 -0.27 4.14 22.03
C HIS A 33 0.58 2.89 22.24
N ASN A 34 0.63 1.98 21.26
CA ASN A 34 1.44 0.77 21.36
C ASN A 34 2.94 1.10 21.42
N LEU A 35 3.41 2.02 20.59
CA LEU A 35 4.81 2.47 20.60
C LEU A 35 5.20 3.12 21.92
N ALA A 36 4.30 3.89 22.53
CA ALA A 36 4.56 4.57 23.80
C ALA A 36 4.52 3.63 25.02
N TRP A 37 3.63 2.62 25.02
CA TRP A 37 3.30 1.86 26.23
C TRP A 37 3.59 0.35 26.16
N GLN A 38 3.95 -0.17 24.99
CA GLN A 38 4.28 -1.58 24.78
C GLN A 38 5.69 -1.71 24.16
N PRO A 39 6.76 -1.48 24.93
CA PRO A 39 8.14 -1.60 24.43
C PRO A 39 8.52 -3.04 24.00
N ALA A 40 7.68 -4.02 24.33
CA ALA A 40 7.82 -5.42 23.91
C ALA A 40 7.02 -5.77 22.64
N SER A 41 6.35 -4.79 21.99
CA SER A 41 5.66 -5.02 20.72
C SER A 41 6.63 -5.64 19.73
N THR A 42 6.25 -6.79 19.18
CA THR A 42 7.12 -7.50 18.27
C THR A 42 7.11 -6.80 16.92
N TRP A 43 8.27 -6.74 16.25
CA TRP A 43 8.39 -6.11 14.93
C TRP A 43 7.31 -6.55 13.92
N PRO A 44 6.89 -7.83 13.85
CA PRO A 44 5.79 -8.26 12.97
C PRO A 44 4.45 -7.58 13.25
N GLU A 45 4.12 -7.31 14.52
CA GLU A 45 2.86 -6.65 14.89
C GLU A 45 2.86 -5.17 14.49
N LEU A 46 4.00 -4.50 14.65
CA LEU A 46 4.18 -3.11 14.19
C LEU A 46 4.10 -3.03 12.67
N LEU A 47 4.81 -3.91 11.96
CA LEU A 47 4.76 -3.99 10.49
C LEU A 47 3.34 -4.21 9.98
N SER A 48 2.57 -5.10 10.60
CA SER A 48 1.18 -5.33 10.24
C SER A 48 0.33 -4.06 10.36
N GLN A 49 0.54 -3.26 11.41
CA GLN A 49 -0.15 -1.98 11.59
C GLN A 49 0.26 -0.95 10.52
N PHE A 50 1.55 -0.87 10.17
CA PHE A 50 2.02 -0.02 9.07
C PHE A 50 1.44 -0.43 7.71
N MET A 51 1.33 -1.72 7.43
CA MET A 51 0.68 -2.20 6.20
C MET A 51 -0.78 -1.78 6.11
N VAL A 52 -1.52 -1.85 7.23
CA VAL A 52 -2.91 -1.37 7.30
C VAL A 52 -2.97 0.13 7.01
N ILE A 53 -2.13 0.94 7.66
CA ILE A 53 -2.06 2.39 7.44
C ILE A 53 -1.77 2.69 5.96
N SER A 54 -0.76 2.03 5.38
CA SER A 54 -0.40 2.18 3.97
C SER A 54 -1.59 1.90 3.06
N LYS A 55 -2.33 0.81 3.30
CA LYS A 55 -3.49 0.47 2.46
C LYS A 55 -4.64 1.47 2.64
N GLN A 56 -4.86 1.98 3.85
CA GLN A 56 -5.87 3.00 4.09
C GLN A 56 -5.53 4.32 3.37
N MET A 57 -4.26 4.71 3.34
CA MET A 57 -3.81 5.88 2.59
C MET A 57 -4.02 5.71 1.08
N GLU A 58 -3.68 4.53 0.53
CA GLU A 58 -3.93 4.20 -0.88
C GLU A 58 -5.41 4.30 -1.23
N ASN A 59 -6.28 3.68 -0.43
CA ASN A 59 -7.73 3.73 -0.64
C ASN A 59 -8.27 5.17 -0.58
N MET A 60 -7.77 6.00 0.35
CA MET A 60 -8.18 7.41 0.43
C MET A 60 -7.78 8.18 -0.83
N ASN A 61 -6.60 7.91 -1.39
CA ASN A 61 -6.13 8.57 -2.61
C ASN A 61 -7.00 8.23 -3.83
N GLU A 62 -7.45 6.99 -3.95
CA GLU A 62 -8.32 6.54 -5.05
C GLU A 62 -9.73 7.14 -5.02
N GLU A 63 -10.20 7.57 -3.85
CA GLU A 63 -11.60 7.94 -3.64
C GLU A 63 -11.84 9.45 -3.61
N ILE A 64 -10.79 10.27 -3.64
CA ILE A 64 -10.93 11.72 -3.78
C ILE A 64 -11.45 11.99 -5.21
N PRO A 65 -12.73 12.38 -5.39
CA PRO A 65 -13.27 12.63 -6.72
C PRO A 65 -12.68 13.91 -7.30
N ASP A 66 -12.33 13.89 -8.58
CA ASP A 66 -11.83 15.08 -9.31
C ASP A 66 -12.77 16.28 -9.17
N MET A 67 -14.08 16.03 -9.06
CA MET A 67 -15.10 17.05 -8.90
C MET A 67 -14.88 17.93 -7.65
N ILE A 68 -14.22 17.45 -6.59
CA ILE A 68 -13.92 18.25 -5.38
C ILE A 68 -13.02 19.46 -5.72
N GLN A 69 -12.19 19.36 -6.75
CA GLN A 69 -11.30 20.45 -7.18
C GLN A 69 -12.07 21.71 -7.61
N HIS A 70 -13.36 21.59 -7.92
CA HIS A 70 -14.21 22.72 -8.32
C HIS A 70 -14.91 23.42 -7.14
N PHE A 71 -14.70 22.93 -5.91
CA PHE A 71 -15.32 23.49 -4.70
C PHE A 71 -14.29 24.22 -3.85
N ALA A 72 -14.72 25.33 -3.25
CA ALA A 72 -13.93 26.08 -2.28
C ALA A 72 -14.52 25.92 -0.88
N CYS A 73 -13.66 25.61 0.10
CA CYS A 73 -14.04 25.55 1.50
C CYS A 73 -14.11 26.96 2.08
N VAL A 74 -15.30 27.37 2.55
CA VAL A 74 -15.52 28.64 3.24
C VAL A 74 -16.13 28.34 4.61
N PRO A 75 -15.56 28.86 5.71
CA PRO A 75 -16.10 28.63 7.05
C PRO A 75 -17.48 29.28 7.17
N ARG A 76 -18.51 28.46 7.40
CA ARG A 76 -19.90 28.93 7.56
C ARG A 76 -20.26 29.29 9.00
N MET A 77 -19.49 28.80 9.98
CA MET A 77 -19.66 29.09 11.40
C MET A 77 -18.34 29.55 11.99
N ALA A 78 -18.41 30.45 12.97
CA ALA A 78 -17.23 30.84 13.74
C ALA A 78 -16.71 29.63 14.53
N THR A 79 -15.43 29.33 14.40
CA THR A 79 -14.74 28.39 15.30
C THR A 79 -14.65 28.99 16.70
N PRO A 80 -14.55 28.17 17.77
CA PRO A 80 -14.37 28.67 19.14
C PRO A 80 -13.21 29.65 19.29
N ASN A 81 -12.15 29.47 18.50
CA ASN A 81 -11.06 30.41 18.32
C ASN A 81 -10.91 30.77 16.83
N PRO A 82 -11.24 32.00 16.41
CA PRO A 82 -11.10 32.44 15.01
C PRO A 82 -9.66 32.40 14.48
N ALA A 83 -8.66 32.45 15.36
CA ALA A 83 -7.25 32.39 14.98
C ALA A 83 -6.82 31.03 14.41
N ASP A 84 -7.62 29.98 14.62
CA ASP A 84 -7.30 28.62 14.14
C ASP A 84 -7.74 28.41 12.68
N ILE A 85 -8.61 29.26 12.14
CA ILE A 85 -9.17 29.12 10.79
C ILE A 85 -8.08 29.04 9.71
N PRO A 86 -7.05 29.92 9.71
CA PRO A 86 -5.97 29.83 8.72
C PRO A 86 -5.19 28.52 8.78
N LEU A 87 -5.02 27.95 9.98
CA LEU A 87 -4.35 26.66 10.15
C LEU A 87 -5.22 25.51 9.65
N LEU A 88 -6.51 25.51 9.99
CA LEU A 88 -7.47 24.47 9.58
C LEU A 88 -7.72 24.42 8.07
N LEU A 89 -7.61 25.57 7.40
CA LEU A 89 -7.77 25.71 5.95
C LEU A 89 -6.43 25.81 5.22
N SER A 90 -5.31 25.56 5.90
CA SER A 90 -4.00 25.59 5.28
C SER A 90 -3.91 24.49 4.22
N THR A 91 -3.59 24.89 3.00
CA THR A 91 -3.20 23.98 1.91
C THR A 91 -1.69 23.94 1.72
N ARG A 92 -0.95 24.69 2.55
CA ARG A 92 0.50 24.68 2.50
C ARG A 92 1.00 23.36 3.09
N GLU A 93 1.89 22.72 2.36
CA GLU A 93 2.56 21.50 2.78
C GLU A 93 3.55 21.77 3.93
N ASP A 94 3.90 20.70 4.65
CA ASP A 94 4.89 20.79 5.71
C ASP A 94 6.28 21.09 5.12
N THR A 95 7.11 21.80 5.88
CA THR A 95 8.43 22.24 5.42
C THR A 95 9.35 21.07 5.03
N GLU A 96 9.23 19.94 5.71
CA GLU A 96 9.98 18.72 5.37
C GLU A 96 9.58 18.18 3.98
N MET A 97 8.28 18.22 3.66
CA MET A 97 7.74 17.78 2.38
C MET A 97 8.16 18.74 1.24
N GLU A 98 8.03 20.05 1.46
CA GLU A 98 8.49 21.07 0.50
C GLU A 98 10.00 20.93 0.20
N ASN A 99 10.80 20.53 1.19
CA ASN A 99 12.24 20.31 1.02
C ASN A 99 12.52 19.01 0.25
N ALA A 100 11.84 17.91 0.58
CA ALA A 100 11.97 16.65 -0.14
C ALA A 100 11.64 16.81 -1.64
N ASP A 101 10.58 17.55 -1.96
CA ASP A 101 10.22 17.87 -3.35
C ASP A 101 11.28 18.73 -4.04
N ARG A 102 11.86 19.69 -3.32
CA ARG A 102 12.94 20.53 -3.86
C ARG A 102 14.19 19.71 -4.18
N GLU A 103 14.55 18.78 -3.31
CA GLU A 103 15.66 17.84 -3.52
C GLU A 103 15.40 16.94 -4.73
N LEU A 104 14.20 16.36 -4.83
CA LEU A 104 13.79 15.52 -5.95
C LEU A 104 13.85 16.25 -7.30
N MET A 105 13.58 17.56 -7.30
CA MET A 105 13.60 18.40 -8.49
C MET A 105 14.98 18.98 -8.81
N ALA A 106 15.95 18.93 -7.89
CA ALA A 106 17.30 19.43 -8.11
C ALA A 106 18.08 18.59 -9.14
N ASP A 107 17.86 17.28 -9.16
CA ASP A 107 18.58 16.34 -10.02
C ASP A 107 17.94 16.10 -11.40
N LYS A 108 16.76 16.69 -11.67
CA LYS A 108 16.02 16.44 -12.92
C LYS A 108 16.45 17.39 -14.04
N PRO A 109 16.81 16.88 -15.23
CA PRO A 109 17.14 17.72 -16.38
C PRO A 109 15.91 18.51 -16.84
N ARG A 110 15.98 19.84 -16.76
CA ARG A 110 14.86 20.76 -17.03
C ARG A 110 14.51 20.97 -18.50
N GLU A 111 15.24 20.36 -19.43
CA GLU A 111 15.29 20.79 -20.84
C GLU A 111 14.58 19.87 -21.85
N LYS A 112 13.90 18.80 -21.42
CA LYS A 112 13.18 17.92 -22.36
C LYS A 112 11.80 18.51 -22.69
N SER A 113 11.42 18.49 -23.98
CA SER A 113 10.04 18.80 -24.41
C SER A 113 9.04 17.92 -23.64
N VAL A 114 7.88 18.48 -23.30
CA VAL A 114 6.77 17.77 -22.65
C VAL A 114 6.41 16.49 -23.42
N GLU A 115 6.44 16.52 -24.75
CA GLU A 115 6.16 15.34 -25.57
C GLU A 115 7.22 14.24 -25.38
N ALA A 116 8.50 14.62 -25.28
CA ALA A 116 9.59 13.67 -25.04
C ALA A 116 9.50 13.05 -23.64
N LEU A 117 9.10 13.83 -22.63
CA LEU A 117 8.84 13.32 -21.27
C LEU A 117 7.64 12.37 -21.26
N MET A 118 6.58 12.67 -22.00
CA MET A 118 5.41 11.82 -22.11
C MET A 118 5.73 10.49 -22.80
N GLN A 119 6.56 10.50 -23.85
CA GLN A 119 7.05 9.27 -24.49
C GLN A 119 7.89 8.43 -23.54
N VAL A 120 8.83 9.03 -22.80
CA VAL A 120 9.65 8.31 -21.82
C VAL A 120 8.80 7.70 -20.71
N ARG A 121 7.81 8.44 -20.20
CA ARG A 121 6.85 7.94 -19.21
C ARG A 121 6.09 6.74 -19.74
N ASN A 122 5.52 6.84 -20.95
CA ASN A 122 4.72 5.76 -21.52
C ASN A 122 5.57 4.50 -21.77
N ALA A 123 6.78 4.65 -22.32
CA ALA A 123 7.69 3.53 -22.52
C ALA A 123 8.11 2.87 -21.19
N HIS A 124 8.28 3.67 -20.13
CA HIS A 124 8.54 3.13 -18.79
C HIS A 124 7.35 2.34 -18.25
N ASN A 125 6.13 2.88 -18.36
CA ASN A 125 4.92 2.20 -17.92
C ASN A 125 4.72 0.87 -18.66
N GLU A 126 4.87 0.85 -19.99
CA GLU A 126 4.79 -0.38 -20.80
C GLU A 126 5.80 -1.44 -20.35
N ALA A 127 7.04 -1.02 -20.04
CA ALA A 127 8.07 -1.94 -19.56
C ALA A 127 7.74 -2.52 -18.18
N VAL A 128 7.19 -1.72 -17.27
CA VAL A 128 6.77 -2.17 -15.93
C VAL A 128 5.58 -3.12 -16.04
N GLU A 129 4.56 -2.79 -16.82
CA GLU A 129 3.39 -3.64 -17.03
C GLU A 129 3.78 -5.01 -17.63
N SER A 130 4.68 -5.02 -18.62
CA SER A 130 5.20 -6.26 -19.21
C SER A 130 5.98 -7.11 -18.20
N LEU A 131 6.75 -6.47 -17.31
CA LEU A 131 7.48 -7.18 -16.25
C LEU A 131 6.53 -7.78 -15.22
N GLU A 132 5.50 -7.03 -14.81
CA GLU A 132 4.46 -7.51 -13.90
C GLU A 132 3.71 -8.70 -14.48
N GLU A 133 3.33 -8.65 -15.76
CA GLU A 133 2.70 -9.77 -16.47
C GLU A 133 3.61 -11.01 -16.47
N THR A 134 4.87 -10.84 -16.85
CA THR A 134 5.86 -11.93 -16.85
C THR A 134 6.03 -12.53 -15.45
N PHE A 135 6.11 -11.69 -14.41
CA PHE A 135 6.23 -12.16 -13.03
C PHE A 135 4.98 -12.93 -12.58
N ARG A 136 3.80 -12.46 -12.98
CA ARG A 136 2.52 -13.11 -12.69
C ARG A 136 2.45 -14.50 -13.33
N GLU A 137 2.82 -14.61 -14.60
CA GLU A 137 2.85 -15.89 -15.31
C GLU A 137 3.83 -16.88 -14.68
N MET A 138 5.04 -16.42 -14.34
CA MET A 138 6.03 -17.25 -13.66
C MET A 138 5.55 -17.70 -12.27
N SER A 139 4.96 -16.79 -11.49
CA SER A 139 4.40 -17.09 -10.18
C SER A 139 3.28 -18.12 -10.27
N ASP A 140 2.35 -17.97 -11.22
CA ASP A 140 1.27 -18.93 -11.45
C ASP A 140 1.81 -20.30 -11.91
N GLY A 141 2.84 -20.31 -12.76
CA GLY A 141 3.55 -21.53 -13.16
C GLY A 141 4.20 -22.24 -11.96
N LEU A 142 4.86 -21.48 -11.09
CA LEU A 142 5.47 -21.99 -9.86
C LEU A 142 4.42 -22.53 -8.87
N LEU A 143 3.32 -21.82 -8.66
CA LEU A 143 2.23 -22.29 -7.80
C LEU A 143 1.59 -23.58 -8.34
N LYS A 144 1.44 -23.71 -9.66
CA LYS A 144 0.97 -24.95 -10.29
C LYS A 144 1.95 -26.11 -10.04
N SER A 145 3.25 -25.91 -10.23
CA SER A 145 4.25 -26.96 -10.01
C SER A 145 4.37 -27.40 -8.54
N ILE A 146 4.24 -26.47 -7.59
CA ILE A 146 4.19 -26.75 -6.16
C ILE A 146 2.94 -27.56 -5.79
N ARG A 147 1.76 -27.18 -6.34
CA ARG A 147 0.51 -27.92 -6.08
C ARG A 147 0.56 -29.36 -6.61
N VAL A 148 1.15 -29.58 -7.79
CA VAL A 148 1.34 -30.94 -8.34
C VAL A 148 2.19 -31.79 -7.39
N ASN A 149 3.27 -31.24 -6.83
CA ASN A 149 4.14 -31.96 -5.88
C ASN A 149 3.53 -32.19 -4.49
N LYS A 150 2.48 -31.44 -4.10
CA LYS A 150 1.82 -31.60 -2.79
C LYS A 150 0.91 -32.85 -2.73
N TYR A 151 0.45 -33.34 -3.88
CA TYR A 151 -0.35 -34.56 -3.99
C TYR A 151 0.44 -35.77 -4.49
N VAL A 152 1.73 -35.60 -4.81
CA VAL A 152 2.63 -36.74 -4.99
C VAL A 152 2.87 -37.33 -3.61
N THR A 153 2.15 -38.40 -3.29
CA THR A 153 2.45 -39.28 -2.17
C THR A 153 3.88 -39.76 -2.36
N LYS A 154 4.84 -39.14 -1.66
CA LYS A 154 6.17 -39.71 -1.52
C LYS A 154 5.97 -41.07 -0.87
N THR A 155 6.12 -42.14 -1.66
CA THR A 155 6.11 -43.51 -1.14
C THR A 155 7.14 -43.56 -0.02
N LYS A 156 6.71 -43.93 1.19
CA LYS A 156 7.67 -44.18 2.28
C LYS A 156 8.73 -45.14 1.73
N PRO A 157 10.03 -44.83 1.88
CA PRO A 157 11.06 -45.77 1.48
C PRO A 157 10.78 -47.09 2.22
N GLN A 158 10.63 -48.19 1.47
CA GLN A 158 10.32 -49.51 2.03
C GLN A 158 11.43 -50.01 2.96
N SER A 159 12.65 -49.46 2.83
CA SER A 159 13.77 -49.71 3.73
C SER A 159 14.58 -48.43 3.90
N THR A 160 15.00 -48.15 5.14
CA THR A 160 15.91 -47.04 5.49
C THR A 160 17.39 -47.46 5.47
N GLN A 161 17.67 -48.75 5.40
CA GLN A 161 19.01 -49.32 5.25
C GLN A 161 19.14 -50.05 3.92
N SER A 162 20.30 -49.92 3.28
CA SER A 162 20.65 -50.78 2.15
C SER A 162 20.87 -52.22 2.65
N HIS A 163 20.55 -53.21 1.81
CA HIS A 163 20.72 -54.63 2.16
C HIS A 163 22.15 -54.98 2.62
N GLN A 164 23.13 -54.18 2.20
CA GLN A 164 24.52 -54.30 2.62
C GLN A 164 24.70 -54.07 4.13
N PHE A 165 24.00 -53.10 4.72
CA PHE A 165 24.08 -52.86 6.16
C PHE A 165 23.29 -53.89 6.96
N LYS A 166 22.14 -54.35 6.47
CA LYS A 166 21.39 -55.46 7.08
C LYS A 166 22.22 -56.74 7.13
N PHE A 167 22.95 -57.07 6.06
CA PHE A 167 23.82 -58.24 6.04
C PHE A 167 24.98 -58.14 7.02
N ILE A 168 25.58 -56.95 7.18
CA ILE A 168 26.66 -56.75 8.16
C ILE A 168 26.16 -56.97 9.59
N GLU A 169 24.90 -56.62 9.89
CA GLU A 169 24.32 -56.74 11.23
C GLU A 169 23.72 -58.13 11.52
N SER A 170 23.10 -58.78 10.53
CA SER A 170 22.37 -60.05 10.71
C SER A 170 23.06 -61.28 10.12
N GLY A 171 24.05 -61.10 9.23
CA GLY A 171 24.69 -62.19 8.47
C GLY A 171 23.79 -62.83 7.41
N SER A 172 22.59 -62.30 7.14
CA SER A 172 21.64 -62.83 6.15
C SER A 172 21.13 -61.74 5.21
N TYR A 173 20.98 -62.09 3.93
CA TYR A 173 20.36 -61.26 2.90
C TYR A 173 18.87 -61.60 2.79
N GLU A 174 18.08 -61.23 3.79
CA GLU A 174 16.62 -61.07 3.60
C GLU A 174 16.27 -59.63 3.19
#